data_AF-A0A942IGB9-F1
#
_entry.id   AF-A0A942IGB9-F1
#
_cell.length_a   1.000
_cell.length_b   1.000
_cell.length_c   1.000
_cell.angle_alpha   90.00
_cell.angle_beta   90.00
_cell.angle_gamma   90.00
#
_symmetry.space_group_name_H-M   'P 1'
#
loop_
_entity.id
_entity.type
_entity.pdbx_description
1 polymer ?
#
loop_
_entity_poly.entity_id
_entity_poly.type
_entity_poly.pdbx_seq_one_letter_code
_entity_poly.pdbx_strand_id
1 'polypeptide(L)'
;MKKIIIQLSLGLLILMLISCAPTTHYTYKGAGAGALVGGVAGALLDRNNPWRGGLIGGALGLVAGATITEISARAAREAAINNEPVEYRTEDGRGVYRADPRGYNPSTRCSKIHERVWQDGQLVKDQIKEVCEGTKYERRY
;
A
#
# COMPACT_ATOMS: atom_id res chain seq x y z
N MET A 1 29.68 5.53 -24.88
CA MET A 1 28.74 4.43 -24.62
C MET A 1 29.15 3.53 -23.44
N LYS A 2 30.36 2.93 -23.42
CA LYS A 2 30.81 2.07 -22.30
C LYS A 2 30.75 2.74 -20.91
N LYS A 3 31.12 4.02 -20.79
CA LYS A 3 31.06 4.76 -19.51
C LYS A 3 29.63 5.00 -19.00
N ILE A 4 28.68 5.25 -19.91
CA ILE A 4 27.26 5.44 -19.58
C ILE A 4 26.63 4.11 -19.14
N ILE A 5 26.99 3.01 -19.82
CA ILE A 5 26.55 1.66 -19.44
C ILE A 5 27.08 1.28 -18.06
N ILE A 6 28.35 1.61 -17.75
CA ILE A 6 28.95 1.37 -16.43
C ILE A 6 28.28 2.21 -15.33
N GLN A 7 27.94 3.47 -15.61
CA GLN A 7 27.25 4.32 -14.64
C GLN A 7 25.79 3.88 -14.41
N LEU A 8 25.09 3.43 -15.45
CA LEU A 8 23.75 2.84 -15.32
C LEU A 8 23.78 1.52 -14.55
N SER A 9 24.75 0.65 -14.82
CA SER A 9 24.88 -0.63 -14.12
C SER A 9 25.23 -0.43 -12.64
N LEU A 10 26.08 0.55 -12.33
CA LEU A 10 26.46 0.86 -10.96
C LEU A 10 25.30 1.51 -10.19
N GLY A 11 24.54 2.42 -10.82
CA GLY A 11 23.34 3.00 -10.22
C GLY A 11 22.25 1.96 -9.93
N LEU A 12 22.04 1.01 -10.85
CA LEU A 12 21.09 -0.09 -10.66
C LEU A 12 21.52 -1.05 -9.54
N LEU A 13 22.82 -1.34 -9.43
CA LEU A 13 23.38 -2.17 -8.36
C LEU A 13 23.20 -1.50 -6.98
N ILE A 14 23.38 -0.18 -6.89
CA ILE A 14 23.17 0.58 -5.65
C ILE A 14 21.70 0.58 -5.24
N LEU A 15 20.76 0.69 -6.18
CA LEU A 15 19.32 0.57 -5.90
C LEU A 15 18.95 -0.82 -5.33
N MET A 16 19.55 -1.89 -5.86
CA MET A 16 19.32 -3.26 -5.37
C MET A 16 19.80 -3.46 -3.94
N LEU A 17 20.89 -2.79 -3.53
CA LEU A 17 21.44 -2.87 -2.18
C LEU A 17 20.57 -2.15 -1.12
N ILE A 18 19.77 -1.16 -1.53
CA ILE A 18 18.86 -0.42 -0.62
C ILE A 18 17.55 -1.19 -0.37
N SER A 19 17.22 -2.17 -1.21
CA SER A 19 15.95 -2.91 -1.13
C SER A 19 15.88 -3.95 0.00
N CYS A 20 16.90 -4.05 0.86
CA CYS A 20 16.88 -4.88 2.07
C CYS A 20 16.12 -4.17 3.21
N ALA A 21 14.89 -3.74 2.95
CA ALA A 21 13.99 -3.23 3.98
C ALA A 21 13.04 -4.36 4.39
N PRO A 22 12.76 -4.57 5.70
CA PRO A 22 11.74 -5.50 6.14
C PRO A 22 10.38 -5.03 5.63
N THR A 23 9.91 -5.61 4.53
CA THR A 23 8.59 -5.30 3.96
C THR A 23 7.53 -6.05 4.74
N THR A 24 6.46 -5.36 5.17
CA THR A 24 5.35 -6.05 5.81
C THR A 24 4.57 -6.84 4.75
N HIS A 25 3.89 -7.91 5.16
CA HIS A 25 3.04 -8.69 4.26
C HIS A 25 1.92 -7.84 3.62
N TYR A 26 1.48 -6.78 4.32
CA TYR A 26 0.53 -5.81 3.78
C TYR A 26 1.18 -4.94 2.70
N THR A 27 2.39 -4.43 2.95
CA THR A 27 3.18 -3.69 1.95
C THR A 27 3.38 -4.53 0.69
N TYR A 28 3.75 -5.81 0.82
CA TYR A 28 4.00 -6.68 -0.33
C TYR A 28 2.74 -6.97 -1.14
N LYS A 29 1.61 -7.27 -0.48
CA LYS A 29 0.33 -7.49 -1.16
C LYS A 29 -0.15 -6.22 -1.87
N GLY A 30 -0.03 -5.07 -1.22
CA GLY A 30 -0.35 -3.78 -1.81
C GLY A 30 0.56 -3.43 -2.97
N ALA A 31 1.86 -3.63 -2.82
CA ALA A 31 2.85 -3.43 -3.87
C ALA A 31 2.55 -4.29 -5.09
N GLY A 32 2.29 -5.59 -4.90
CA GLY A 32 1.98 -6.50 -6.00
C GLY A 32 0.68 -6.13 -6.73
N ALA A 33 -0.40 -5.88 -5.97
CA ALA A 33 -1.67 -5.47 -6.54
C ALA A 33 -1.56 -4.12 -7.27
N GLY A 34 -0.88 -3.15 -6.66
CA GLY A 34 -0.63 -1.85 -7.24
C GLY A 34 0.23 -1.94 -8.50
N ALA A 35 1.30 -2.73 -8.50
CA ALA A 35 2.15 -2.94 -9.67
C ALA A 35 1.40 -3.59 -10.83
N LEU A 36 0.54 -4.57 -10.53
CA LEU A 36 -0.29 -5.21 -11.54
C LEU A 36 -1.29 -4.21 -12.15
N VAL A 37 -2.08 -3.54 -11.30
CA VAL A 37 -3.10 -2.59 -11.75
C VAL A 37 -2.45 -1.41 -12.49
N GLY A 38 -1.39 -0.84 -11.93
CA GLY A 38 -0.63 0.25 -12.53
C GLY A 38 0.03 -0.17 -13.84
N GLY A 39 0.56 -1.39 -13.93
CA GLY A 39 1.17 -1.90 -15.16
C GLY A 39 0.16 -2.12 -16.28
N VAL A 40 -1.00 -2.69 -15.96
CA VAL A 40 -2.10 -2.82 -16.94
C VAL A 40 -2.58 -1.44 -17.39
N ALA A 41 -2.85 -0.53 -16.46
CA ALA A 41 -3.29 0.82 -16.78
C ALA A 41 -2.25 1.57 -17.64
N GLY A 42 -0.97 1.48 -17.28
CA GLY A 42 0.12 2.11 -18.01
C GLY A 42 0.29 1.56 -19.43
N ALA A 43 0.16 0.24 -19.61
CA ALA A 43 0.23 -0.38 -20.93
C ALA A 43 -0.93 0.04 -21.85
N LEU A 44 -2.12 0.27 -21.29
CA LEU A 44 -3.28 0.76 -22.04
C LEU A 44 -3.17 2.25 -22.38
N LEU A 45 -2.53 3.05 -21.53
CA LEU A 45 -2.34 4.49 -21.74
C LEU A 45 -1.26 4.79 -22.79
N ASP A 46 -0.14 4.06 -22.81
CA ASP A 46 0.91 4.23 -23.83
C ASP A 46 0.64 3.34 -25.05
N ARG A 47 -0.25 3.81 -25.93
CA ARG A 47 -0.63 3.08 -27.16
C ARG A 47 0.54 2.88 -28.13
N ASN A 48 1.53 3.77 -28.10
CA ASN A 48 2.68 3.70 -29.00
C ASN A 48 3.73 2.72 -28.50
N ASN A 49 3.87 2.57 -27.18
CA ASN A 49 4.74 1.57 -26.57
C ASN A 49 4.13 1.00 -25.27
N PRO A 50 3.23 0.02 -25.38
CA PRO A 50 2.54 -0.56 -24.23
C PRO A 50 3.49 -1.19 -23.20
N TRP A 51 4.62 -1.73 -23.63
CA TRP A 51 5.64 -2.28 -22.73
C TRP A 51 6.28 -1.21 -21.85
N ARG A 52 6.61 -0.05 -22.44
CA ARG A 52 7.13 1.10 -21.69
C ARG A 52 6.08 1.65 -20.73
N GLY A 53 4.85 1.83 -21.22
CA GLY A 53 3.73 2.25 -20.39
C GLY A 53 3.50 1.32 -19.20
N GLY A 54 3.53 0.01 -19.42
CA GLY A 54 3.34 -0.98 -18.38
C GLY A 54 4.48 -1.05 -17.37
N LEU A 55 5.73 -0.87 -17.78
CA LEU A 55 6.86 -0.77 -16.85
C LEU A 55 6.75 0.45 -15.94
N ILE A 56 6.46 1.62 -16.51
CA ILE A 56 6.34 2.87 -15.75
C ILE A 56 5.12 2.80 -14.83
N GLY A 57 3.97 2.38 -15.36
CA GLY A 57 2.74 2.22 -14.60
C GLY A 57 2.88 1.19 -13.48
N GLY A 58 3.57 0.08 -13.73
CA GLY A 58 3.82 -0.95 -12.74
C GLY A 58 4.76 -0.49 -11.63
N ALA A 59 5.82 0.24 -11.96
CA ALA A 59 6.71 0.81 -10.95
C ALA A 59 5.99 1.84 -10.07
N LEU A 60 5.19 2.74 -10.65
CA LEU A 60 4.39 3.71 -9.89
C LEU A 60 3.32 3.03 -9.04
N GLY A 61 2.63 2.05 -9.63
CA GLY A 61 1.61 1.26 -8.95
C GLY A 61 2.17 0.47 -7.78
N LEU A 62 3.39 -0.09 -7.90
CA LEU A 62 4.08 -0.76 -6.80
C LEU A 62 4.20 0.18 -5.61
N VAL A 63 4.81 1.35 -5.82
CA VAL A 63 5.11 2.29 -4.74
C VAL A 63 3.82 2.80 -4.10
N ALA A 64 2.83 3.19 -4.91
CA ALA A 64 1.55 3.67 -4.40
C ALA A 64 0.77 2.57 -3.65
N GLY A 65 0.75 1.35 -4.18
CA GLY A 65 0.09 0.22 -3.55
C GLY A 65 0.75 -0.18 -2.22
N ALA A 66 2.09 -0.13 -2.15
CA ALA A 66 2.86 -0.39 -0.94
C ALA A 66 2.53 0.60 0.18
N THR A 67 2.48 1.90 -0.13
CA THR A 67 2.27 2.96 0.88
C THR A 67 0.83 2.97 1.39
N ILE A 68 -0.16 2.89 0.50
CA ILE A 68 -1.58 2.93 0.87
C ILE A 68 -1.94 1.73 1.77
N THR A 69 -1.44 0.54 1.44
CA THR A 69 -1.72 -0.65 2.23
C THR A 69 -1.08 -0.62 3.61
N GLU A 70 0.14 -0.10 3.74
CA GLU A 70 0.80 0.08 5.04
C GLU A 70 0.02 1.04 5.94
N ILE A 71 -0.39 2.19 5.42
CA ILE A 71 -1.20 3.18 6.16
C ILE A 71 -2.53 2.56 6.60
N SER A 72 -3.19 1.82 5.70
CA SER A 72 -4.46 1.16 6.02
C SER A 72 -4.31 0.12 7.13
N ALA A 73 -3.23 -0.65 7.12
CA ALA A 73 -2.96 -1.68 8.12
C ALA A 73 -2.65 -1.06 9.49
N ARG A 74 -1.88 0.05 9.51
CA ARG A 74 -1.58 0.79 10.73
C ARG A 74 -2.85 1.42 11.32
N ALA A 75 -3.63 2.14 10.52
CA ALA A 75 -4.86 2.80 10.96
C ALA A 75 -5.87 1.80 11.56
N ALA A 76 -6.09 0.68 10.86
CA ALA A 76 -7.03 -0.34 11.33
C ALA A 76 -6.58 -0.98 12.65
N ARG A 77 -5.28 -1.15 12.84
CA ARG A 77 -4.72 -1.65 14.10
C ARG A 77 -4.88 -0.63 15.22
N GLU A 78 -4.55 0.62 14.97
CA GLU A 78 -4.66 1.68 15.98
C GLU A 78 -6.12 1.85 16.42
N ALA A 79 -7.05 1.84 15.47
CA ALA A 79 -8.49 1.83 15.77
C ALA A 79 -8.92 0.57 16.54
N ALA A 80 -8.34 -0.60 16.25
CA ALA A 80 -8.65 -1.84 16.94
C ALA A 80 -8.12 -1.90 18.39
N ILE A 81 -6.93 -1.34 18.63
CA ILE A 81 -6.27 -1.36 19.96
C ILE A 81 -6.86 -0.29 20.87
N ASN A 82 -7.00 0.93 20.36
CA ASN A 82 -7.47 2.07 21.16
C ASN A 82 -9.00 2.11 21.23
N ASN A 83 -9.70 1.34 20.38
CA ASN A 83 -11.15 1.38 20.23
C ASN A 83 -11.68 2.81 19.93
N GLU A 84 -10.88 3.56 19.17
CA GLU A 84 -11.16 4.95 18.78
C GLU A 84 -11.08 5.10 17.25
N PRO A 85 -11.88 5.99 16.64
CA PRO A 85 -11.76 6.33 15.24
C PRO A 85 -10.38 6.92 14.90
N VAL A 86 -9.75 6.43 13.83
CA VAL A 86 -8.48 6.97 13.31
C VAL A 86 -8.73 7.56 11.92
N GLU A 87 -8.30 8.80 11.72
CA GLU A 87 -8.33 9.47 10.41
C GLU A 87 -6.93 9.91 10.00
N TYR A 88 -6.53 9.53 8.79
CA TYR A 88 -5.36 10.08 8.12
C TYR A 88 -5.80 10.88 6.90
N ARG A 89 -5.18 12.03 6.70
CA ARG A 89 -5.44 12.91 5.56
C ARG A 89 -4.14 13.25 4.86
N THR A 90 -4.16 13.31 3.54
CA THR A 90 -3.04 13.83 2.76
C THR A 90 -2.85 15.33 3.02
N GLU A 91 -1.63 15.85 2.89
CA GLU A 91 -1.35 17.28 3.13
C GLU A 91 -2.17 18.21 2.23
N ASP A 92 -2.45 17.78 1.00
CA ASP A 92 -3.29 18.48 0.04
C ASP A 92 -4.79 18.32 0.30
N GLY A 93 -5.18 17.56 1.32
CA GLY A 93 -6.57 17.33 1.71
C GLY A 93 -7.40 16.45 0.77
N ARG A 94 -6.84 15.98 -0.35
CA ARG A 94 -7.57 15.23 -1.38
C ARG A 94 -7.85 13.79 -0.99
N GLY A 95 -6.96 13.16 -0.24
CA GLY A 95 -7.11 11.80 0.26
C GLY A 95 -7.49 11.80 1.74
N VAL A 96 -8.61 11.17 2.06
CA VAL A 96 -9.03 10.93 3.46
C VAL A 96 -9.16 9.43 3.66
N TYR A 97 -8.50 8.92 4.68
CA TYR A 97 -8.61 7.54 5.13
C TYR A 97 -9.19 7.55 6.55
N ARG A 98 -10.32 6.86 6.78
CA ARG A 98 -10.93 6.72 8.11
C ARG A 98 -11.12 5.24 8.47
N ALA A 99 -10.74 4.89 9.69
CA ALA A 99 -10.98 3.58 10.29
C ALA A 99 -11.80 3.75 11.56
N ASP A 100 -13.04 3.26 11.54
CA ASP A 100 -13.97 3.34 12.67
C ASP A 100 -14.14 1.95 13.32
N PRO A 101 -13.94 1.80 14.63
CA PRO A 101 -14.21 0.54 15.32
C PRO A 101 -15.73 0.29 15.39
N ARG A 102 -16.17 -0.91 15.00
CA ARG A 102 -17.59 -1.31 15.01
C ARG A 102 -17.93 -2.30 16.11
N GLY A 103 -16.93 -2.95 16.70
CA GLY A 103 -17.13 -3.86 17.82
C GLY A 103 -16.03 -4.92 17.91
N TYR A 104 -15.94 -5.54 19.08
CA TYR A 104 -14.99 -6.61 19.38
C TYR A 104 -15.74 -7.93 19.59
N ASN A 105 -15.25 -9.01 18.99
CA ASN A 105 -15.77 -10.36 19.21
C ASN A 105 -14.84 -11.11 20.19
N PRO A 106 -15.29 -11.39 21.44
CA PRO A 106 -14.47 -12.09 22.42
C PRO A 106 -14.23 -13.56 22.08
N SER A 107 -15.10 -14.21 21.29
CA SER A 107 -14.94 -15.61 20.90
C SER A 107 -13.83 -15.80 19.87
N THR A 108 -13.62 -14.82 18.98
CA THR A 108 -12.56 -14.86 17.95
C THR A 108 -11.37 -13.95 18.27
N ARG A 109 -11.48 -13.12 19.32
CA ARG A 109 -10.51 -12.06 19.70
C ARG A 109 -10.18 -11.13 18.53
N CYS A 110 -11.23 -10.73 17.81
CA CYS A 110 -11.13 -9.87 16.63
C CYS A 110 -11.95 -8.60 16.79
N SER A 111 -11.36 -7.47 16.43
CA SER A 111 -12.06 -6.19 16.28
C SER A 111 -12.52 -6.02 14.84
N LYS A 112 -13.78 -5.62 14.65
CA LYS A 112 -14.34 -5.22 13.35
C LYS A 112 -14.10 -3.75 13.14
N ILE A 113 -13.39 -3.41 12.06
CA ILE A 113 -13.04 -2.04 11.70
C ILE A 113 -13.72 -1.70 10.38
N HIS A 114 -14.49 -0.62 10.37
CA HIS A 114 -15.08 -0.06 9.16
C HIS A 114 -14.07 0.91 8.54
N GLU A 115 -13.46 0.48 7.45
CA GLU A 115 -12.51 1.29 6.68
C GLU A 115 -13.25 2.02 5.56
N ARG A 116 -13.03 3.34 5.47
CA ARG A 116 -13.53 4.19 4.39
C ARG A 116 -12.41 5.04 3.83
N VAL A 117 -12.33 5.12 2.51
CA VAL A 117 -11.34 5.93 1.80
C VAL A 117 -12.07 6.85 0.85
N TRP A 118 -11.78 8.14 0.96
CA TRP A 118 -12.24 9.17 0.04
C TRP A 118 -11.07 9.71 -0.76
N GLN A 119 -11.30 9.93 -2.05
CA GLN A 119 -10.39 10.60 -2.96
C GLN A 119 -11.17 11.69 -3.67
N ASP A 120 -10.69 12.93 -3.59
CA ASP A 120 -11.35 14.12 -4.16
C ASP A 120 -12.82 14.25 -3.71
N GLY A 121 -13.09 13.89 -2.45
CA GLY A 121 -14.44 13.89 -1.85
C GLY A 121 -15.33 12.70 -2.25
N GLN A 122 -14.90 11.84 -3.17
CA GLN A 122 -15.64 10.64 -3.58
C GLN A 122 -15.22 9.43 -2.74
N LEU A 123 -16.19 8.66 -2.24
CA LEU A 123 -15.94 7.41 -1.53
C LEU A 123 -15.45 6.35 -2.53
N VAL A 124 -14.16 6.04 -2.51
CA VAL A 124 -13.53 5.07 -3.42
C VAL A 124 -13.39 3.69 -2.79
N LYS A 125 -13.52 3.58 -1.46
CA LYS A 125 -13.45 2.30 -0.75
C LYS A 125 -14.31 2.35 0.50
N ASP A 126 -15.12 1.32 0.69
CA ASP A 126 -15.91 1.09 1.89
C ASP A 126 -15.93 -0.41 2.19
N GLN A 127 -15.35 -0.82 3.31
CA GLN A 127 -15.30 -2.23 3.70
C GLN A 127 -15.22 -2.42 5.22
N ILE A 128 -15.69 -3.57 5.69
CA ILE A 128 -15.47 -4.02 7.07
C ILE A 128 -14.30 -5.01 7.07
N LYS A 129 -13.28 -4.72 7.87
CA LYS A 129 -12.09 -5.54 8.04
C LYS A 129 -12.04 -6.09 9.46
N GLU A 130 -11.68 -7.35 9.60
CA GLU A 130 -11.43 -7.97 10.90
C GLU A 130 -9.94 -7.91 11.23
N VAL A 131 -9.63 -7.36 12.42
CA VAL A 131 -8.27 -7.25 12.95
C VAL A 131 -8.21 -8.10 14.22
N CYS A 132 -7.53 -9.23 14.17
CA CYS A 132 -7.42 -10.17 15.28
C CYS A 132 -6.05 -10.09 15.97
N GLU A 133 -6.03 -10.18 17.29
CA GLU A 133 -4.81 -10.18 18.12
C GLU A 133 -3.81 -11.29 17.71
N GLY A 134 -4.31 -12.38 17.12
CA GLY A 134 -3.53 -13.54 16.65
C GLY A 134 -2.92 -13.43 15.25
N THR A 135 -2.99 -12.30 14.56
CA THR A 135 -2.26 -12.14 13.28
C THR A 135 -0.75 -12.06 13.57
N LYS A 136 -0.09 -13.22 13.49
CA LYS A 136 1.33 -13.45 13.80
C LYS A 136 2.21 -12.38 13.17
N TYR A 137 2.75 -11.50 14.02
CA TYR A 137 3.80 -10.57 13.64
C TYR A 137 5.13 -11.29 13.86
N GLU A 138 5.80 -11.72 12.78
CA GLU A 138 7.24 -11.96 12.89
C GLU A 138 7.91 -10.59 13.08
N ARG A 139 8.20 -10.23 14.34
CA ARG A 139 9.25 -9.24 14.62
C ARG A 139 10.56 -9.91 14.21
N ARG A 140 10.99 -9.67 12.97
CA ARG A 140 12.36 -10.01 12.56
C ARG A 140 13.23 -8.80 12.88
N TYR A 141 14.05 -8.95 13.91
CA TYR A 141 15.12 -8.02 14.28
C TYR A 141 16.20 -7.99 13.20
#